data_AF-A0A1H7IDM5-F1
#
_entry.id   AF-A0A1H7IDM5-F1
#
_cell.length_a   1.000
_cell.length_b   1.000
_cell.length_c   1.000
_cell.angle_alpha   90.00
_cell.angle_beta   90.00
_cell.angle_gamma   90.00
#
_symmetry.space_group_name_H-M   'P 1'
#
loop_
_entity.id
_entity.type
_entity.pdbx_description
1 polymer ?
#
loop_
_entity_poly.entity_id
_entity_poly.type
_entity_poly.pdbx_seq_one_letter_code
_entity_poly.pdbx_strand_id
1 'polypeptide(L)'
;MKIEIRNIVKRQEPFPDIKIAPRKGELYINNIHVGGIIFGKGFTTCLEVKDTQGVHLIKQAGDYLRQLPAVLVHPEAENTSSKYFYPSLENEIDRQLSEYREKEAAQQELTEMVASKQDRAILTGAPEKACKMVVLTTPIALMLTFPTLRHQLIALIQQKVLRQMQEGDRLLNTNIPLSVLKAAGLKPSQYPGLSQESEQTTSVDKSLRPKRYLRTLKPTTMKIEVKDICYQQPHPKARLSFLGQLYINDTHVGACMNSGLNFPTRYTPKDENAATLIGQAEAYCKRGPFRWINGGKHGTSTILPNDLHFTIDDEVYRFVRENERAKLIKIEQIDAIVVGTSRDLRLVYVFPERIDEILSKKSQWDDFAETLREKVLPRMEEREKLLNNNIPEIILQKAGLQQSQYTQPTVQQAYEEKSRRRGHKPG
;
A
#
# COMPACT_ATOMS: atom_id res chain seq x y z
N MET A 1 -25.24 -35.47 0.36
CA MET A 1 -25.84 -34.12 0.35
C MET A 1 -24.71 -33.11 0.17
N LYS A 2 -24.88 -32.05 -0.63
CA LYS A 2 -23.82 -31.05 -0.86
C LYS A 2 -23.99 -29.89 0.11
N ILE A 3 -22.99 -29.62 0.96
CA ILE A 3 -22.98 -28.51 1.91
C ILE A 3 -21.79 -27.63 1.54
N GLU A 4 -22.00 -26.33 1.39
CA GLU A 4 -20.94 -25.40 0.97
C GLU A 4 -21.05 -24.08 1.71
N ILE A 5 -19.90 -23.50 2.05
CA ILE A 5 -19.80 -22.12 2.54
C ILE A 5 -19.27 -21.24 1.42
N ARG A 6 -19.95 -20.13 1.16
CA ARG A 6 -19.53 -19.14 0.16
C ARG A 6 -19.42 -17.75 0.76
N ASN A 7 -18.85 -16.82 0.01
CA ASN A 7 -18.82 -15.39 0.33
C ASN A 7 -18.28 -15.10 1.74
N ILE A 8 -17.20 -15.79 2.13
CA ILE A 8 -16.56 -15.59 3.43
C ILE A 8 -15.91 -14.21 3.46
N VAL A 9 -16.40 -13.35 4.35
CA VAL A 9 -15.93 -11.98 4.55
C VAL A 9 -15.45 -11.77 6.00
N LYS A 10 -14.36 -11.02 6.15
CA LYS A 10 -13.87 -10.57 7.47
C LYS A 10 -14.77 -9.46 7.97
N ARG A 11 -15.42 -9.64 9.13
CA ARG A 11 -16.22 -8.59 9.76
C ARG A 11 -15.28 -7.67 10.54
N GLN A 12 -15.16 -6.41 10.14
CA GLN A 12 -14.37 -5.41 10.88
C GLN A 12 -15.18 -4.78 12.00
N GLU A 13 -15.86 -5.59 12.82
CA GLU A 13 -16.58 -5.04 13.98
C GLU A 13 -15.66 -4.90 15.19
N PRO A 14 -15.82 -3.81 15.98
CA PRO A 14 -15.00 -3.54 17.14
C PRO A 14 -15.46 -4.43 18.29
N PHE A 15 -14.93 -5.64 18.36
CA PHE A 15 -14.93 -6.37 19.62
C PHE A 15 -13.60 -6.05 20.31
N PRO A 16 -13.56 -5.07 21.23
CA PRO A 16 -12.31 -4.54 21.79
C PRO A 16 -11.45 -5.61 22.48
N ASP A 17 -12.04 -6.75 22.86
CA ASP A 17 -11.37 -7.81 23.60
C ASP A 17 -11.08 -9.09 22.77
N ILE A 18 -11.52 -9.16 21.50
CA ILE A 18 -11.37 -10.37 20.68
C ILE A 18 -10.26 -10.18 19.66
N LYS A 19 -9.12 -10.87 19.89
CA LYS A 19 -7.94 -10.83 19.00
C LYS A 19 -8.19 -11.34 17.58
N ILE A 20 -9.28 -12.07 17.33
CA ILE A 20 -9.62 -12.63 16.02
C ILE A 20 -11.04 -12.20 15.66
N ALA A 21 -11.13 -11.28 14.70
CA ALA A 21 -12.41 -10.76 14.24
C ALA A 21 -13.31 -11.89 13.71
N PRO A 22 -14.59 -11.96 14.12
CA PRO A 22 -15.52 -12.95 13.59
C PRO A 22 -15.68 -12.77 12.08
N ARG A 23 -15.89 -13.88 11.38
CA ARG A 23 -16.13 -13.90 9.94
C ARG A 23 -17.59 -14.23 9.68
N LYS A 24 -18.11 -13.67 8.59
CA LYS A 24 -19.45 -13.99 8.08
C LYS A 24 -19.31 -14.75 6.77
N GLY A 25 -20.10 -15.79 6.60
CA GLY A 25 -20.23 -16.51 5.33
C GLY A 25 -21.70 -16.79 5.02
N GLU A 26 -21.95 -17.37 3.86
CA GLU A 26 -23.27 -17.84 3.44
C GLU A 26 -23.26 -19.37 3.32
N LEU A 27 -24.25 -20.03 3.91
CA LEU A 27 -24.42 -21.47 3.88
C LEU A 27 -25.33 -21.88 2.72
N TYR A 28 -24.86 -22.80 1.90
CA TYR A 28 -25.60 -23.40 0.80
C TYR A 28 -25.75 -24.91 1.04
N ILE A 29 -26.98 -25.42 0.90
CA ILE A 29 -27.27 -26.85 0.96
C ILE A 29 -27.94 -27.24 -0.36
N ASN A 30 -27.34 -28.20 -1.07
CA ASN A 30 -27.75 -28.59 -2.42
C ASN A 30 -27.89 -27.38 -3.37
N ASN A 31 -26.91 -26.45 -3.30
CA ASN A 31 -26.88 -25.17 -4.03
C ASN A 31 -28.01 -24.16 -3.67
N ILE A 32 -28.80 -24.41 -2.62
CA ILE A 32 -29.82 -23.47 -2.13
C ILE A 32 -29.23 -22.67 -0.97
N HIS A 33 -29.29 -21.34 -1.02
CA HIS A 33 -28.86 -20.47 0.08
C HIS A 33 -29.83 -20.60 1.27
N VAL A 34 -29.36 -21.19 2.37
CA VAL A 34 -30.20 -21.49 3.54
C VAL A 34 -30.05 -20.48 4.68
N GLY A 35 -28.99 -19.66 4.67
CA GLY A 35 -28.73 -18.69 5.72
C GLY A 35 -27.29 -18.19 5.78
N GLY A 36 -27.05 -17.24 6.67
CA GLY A 36 -25.70 -16.78 7.02
C GLY A 36 -25.05 -17.65 8.09
N ILE A 37 -23.72 -17.67 8.12
CA ILE A 37 -22.95 -18.21 9.24
C ILE A 37 -22.09 -17.11 9.84
N ILE A 38 -22.00 -17.08 11.17
CA ILE A 38 -21.04 -16.27 11.92
C ILE A 38 -20.13 -17.23 12.68
N PHE A 39 -18.82 -17.10 12.49
CA PHE A 39 -17.84 -18.00 13.08
C PHE A 39 -16.58 -17.24 13.52
N GLY A 40 -15.93 -17.71 14.58
CA GLY A 40 -14.74 -17.08 15.17
C GLY A 40 -14.03 -18.03 16.13
N LYS A 41 -12.73 -17.80 16.40
CA LYS A 41 -12.00 -18.63 17.37
C LYS A 41 -12.62 -18.44 18.75
N GLY A 42 -13.09 -19.53 19.36
CA GLY A 42 -13.75 -19.51 20.68
C GLY A 42 -15.24 -19.18 20.65
N PHE A 43 -15.87 -19.13 19.47
CA PHE A 43 -17.32 -18.95 19.31
C PHE A 43 -17.95 -20.24 18.78
N THR A 44 -19.09 -20.61 19.32
CA THR A 44 -20.00 -21.57 18.69
C THR A 44 -20.45 -21.00 17.35
N THR A 45 -20.42 -21.84 16.31
CA THR A 45 -20.87 -21.42 14.97
C THR A 45 -22.35 -21.04 15.04
N CYS A 46 -22.65 -19.77 14.73
CA CYS A 46 -24.01 -19.26 14.75
C CYS A 46 -24.60 -19.30 13.35
N LEU A 47 -25.80 -19.89 13.22
CA LEU A 47 -26.54 -19.98 11.96
C LEU A 47 -27.67 -18.94 11.94
N GLU A 48 -27.63 -18.03 10.96
CA GLU A 48 -28.69 -17.07 10.67
C GLU A 48 -29.57 -17.64 9.55
N VAL A 49 -30.61 -18.39 9.91
CA VAL A 49 -31.47 -19.06 8.92
C VAL A 49 -32.28 -18.03 8.12
N LYS A 50 -32.31 -18.19 6.78
CA LYS A 50 -32.96 -17.25 5.87
C LYS A 50 -34.49 -17.33 5.91
N ASP A 51 -35.05 -18.55 5.89
CA ASP A 51 -36.49 -18.82 5.80
C ASP A 51 -36.83 -20.24 6.29
N THR A 52 -38.12 -20.60 6.31
CA THR A 52 -38.61 -21.93 6.75
C THR A 52 -38.01 -23.07 5.93
N GLN A 53 -37.78 -22.86 4.62
CA GLN A 53 -37.14 -23.86 3.77
C GLN A 53 -35.70 -24.10 4.20
N GLY A 54 -34.96 -23.03 4.55
CA GLY A 54 -33.63 -23.10 5.15
C GLY A 54 -33.61 -23.93 6.43
N VAL A 55 -34.60 -23.76 7.33
CA VAL A 55 -34.72 -24.56 8.57
C VAL A 55 -34.84 -26.05 8.24
N HIS A 56 -35.72 -26.40 7.29
CA HIS A 56 -35.91 -27.79 6.87
C HIS A 56 -34.63 -28.39 6.27
N LEU A 57 -33.94 -27.65 5.40
CA LEU A 57 -32.71 -28.11 4.77
C LEU A 57 -31.56 -28.27 5.78
N ILE A 58 -31.43 -27.36 6.74
CA ILE A 58 -30.45 -27.45 7.83
C ILE A 58 -30.72 -28.69 8.68
N LYS A 59 -31.99 -28.96 9.04
CA LYS A 59 -32.36 -30.17 9.77
C LYS A 59 -32.04 -31.44 8.98
N GLN A 60 -32.42 -31.48 7.70
CA GLN A 60 -32.11 -32.62 6.81
C GLN A 60 -30.61 -32.86 6.66
N ALA A 61 -29.79 -31.80 6.61
CA ALA A 61 -28.34 -31.91 6.60
C ALA A 61 -27.79 -32.48 7.91
N GLY A 62 -28.31 -32.04 9.05
CA GLY A 62 -27.96 -32.60 10.36
C GLY A 62 -28.33 -34.09 10.49
N ASP A 63 -29.50 -34.48 9.99
CA ASP A 63 -29.95 -35.88 9.98
C ASP A 63 -29.06 -36.74 9.05
N TYR A 64 -28.75 -36.23 7.86
CA TYR A 64 -27.85 -36.90 6.91
C TYR A 64 -26.46 -37.13 7.49
N LEU A 65 -25.86 -36.12 8.13
CA LEU A 65 -24.50 -36.22 8.70
C LEU A 65 -24.45 -37.22 9.87
N ARG A 66 -25.51 -37.31 10.68
CA ARG A 66 -25.60 -38.29 11.79
C ARG A 66 -25.65 -39.76 11.33
N GLN A 67 -26.02 -40.01 10.08
CA GLN A 67 -26.03 -41.36 9.51
C GLN A 67 -24.65 -41.79 8.98
N LEU A 68 -23.70 -40.85 8.85
CA LEU A 68 -22.34 -41.17 8.42
C LEU A 68 -21.56 -41.85 9.55
N PRO A 69 -20.62 -42.75 9.22
CA PRO A 69 -19.79 -43.41 10.23
C PRO A 69 -18.96 -42.39 11.02
N ALA A 70 -18.70 -42.71 12.28
CA ALA A 70 -17.80 -41.90 13.12
C ALA A 70 -16.40 -41.87 12.51
N VAL A 71 -15.76 -40.69 12.56
CA VAL A 71 -14.40 -40.48 12.07
C VAL A 71 -13.45 -40.51 13.26
N LEU A 72 -12.39 -41.32 13.17
CA LEU A 72 -11.32 -41.33 14.17
C LEU A 72 -10.41 -40.13 13.91
N VAL A 73 -10.33 -39.21 14.87
CA VAL A 73 -9.42 -38.06 14.79
C VAL A 73 -8.23 -38.32 15.70
N HIS A 74 -7.04 -38.30 15.10
CA HIS A 74 -5.78 -38.36 15.83
C HIS A 74 -5.35 -36.92 16.17
N PRO A 75 -5.36 -36.54 17.46
CA PRO A 75 -4.89 -35.21 17.86
C PRO A 75 -3.38 -35.09 17.60
N GLU A 76 -2.93 -33.90 17.18
CA GLU A 76 -1.52 -33.64 16.86
C GLU A 76 -0.57 -33.73 18.07
N ALA A 77 -1.10 -33.64 19.29
CA ALA A 77 -0.28 -33.74 20.50
C ALA A 77 -0.01 -35.22 20.85
N GLU A 78 1.28 -35.57 20.99
CA GLU A 78 1.80 -36.95 21.16
C GLU A 78 1.24 -37.74 22.36
N ASN A 79 0.43 -37.13 23.24
CA ASN A 79 -0.11 -37.75 24.46
C ASN A 79 -1.65 -37.71 24.58
N THR A 80 -2.38 -37.39 23.52
CA THR A 80 -3.85 -37.38 23.56
C THR A 80 -4.43 -38.63 22.90
N SER A 81 -5.27 -39.37 23.62
CA SER A 81 -5.96 -40.55 23.08
C SER A 81 -6.86 -40.17 21.90
N SER A 82 -6.82 -40.99 20.85
CA SER A 82 -7.69 -40.84 19.68
C SER A 82 -9.15 -40.81 20.11
N LYS A 83 -9.94 -39.90 19.55
CA LYS A 83 -11.38 -39.77 19.83
C LYS A 83 -12.19 -40.02 18.57
N TYR A 84 -13.30 -40.74 18.72
CA TYR A 84 -14.30 -40.85 17.67
C TYR A 84 -15.16 -39.58 17.65
N PHE A 85 -15.26 -38.95 16.49
CA PHE A 85 -16.14 -37.81 16.25
C PHE A 85 -17.27 -38.23 15.32
N TYR A 86 -18.51 -37.96 15.74
CA TYR A 86 -19.68 -38.12 14.88
C TYR A 86 -19.78 -36.89 13.96
N PRO A 87 -19.94 -37.06 12.64
CA PRO A 87 -20.14 -35.93 11.74
C PRO A 87 -21.39 -35.15 12.13
N SER A 88 -21.26 -33.82 12.15
CA SER A 88 -22.33 -32.88 12.44
C SER A 88 -22.25 -31.72 11.45
N LEU A 89 -23.34 -30.95 11.31
CA LEU A 89 -23.34 -29.78 10.42
C LEU A 89 -22.28 -28.75 10.86
N GLU A 90 -22.11 -28.58 12.17
CA GLU A 90 -21.07 -27.71 12.74
C GLU A 90 -19.66 -28.20 12.38
N ASN A 91 -19.39 -29.50 12.53
CA ASN A 91 -18.08 -30.09 12.19
C ASN A 91 -17.77 -29.93 10.69
N GLU A 92 -18.77 -30.12 9.83
CA GLU A 92 -18.61 -29.95 8.38
C GLU A 92 -18.35 -28.48 8.01
N ILE A 93 -19.03 -27.54 8.69
CA ILE A 93 -18.76 -26.11 8.53
C ILE A 93 -17.32 -25.79 8.96
N ASP A 94 -16.91 -26.24 10.16
CA ASP A 94 -15.57 -25.99 10.70
C ASP A 94 -14.45 -26.60 9.85
N ARG A 95 -14.69 -27.77 9.25
CA ARG A 95 -13.77 -28.38 8.29
C ARG A 95 -13.56 -27.47 7.07
N GLN A 96 -14.65 -27.05 6.42
CA GLN A 96 -14.56 -26.16 5.24
C GLN A 96 -13.92 -24.81 5.56
N LEU A 97 -14.18 -24.28 6.77
CA LEU A 97 -13.57 -23.04 7.23
C LEU A 97 -12.08 -23.19 7.52
N SER A 98 -11.65 -24.34 8.04
CA SER A 98 -10.22 -24.63 8.25
C SER A 98 -9.48 -24.72 6.92
N GLU A 99 -10.05 -25.44 5.94
CA GLU A 99 -9.51 -25.51 4.57
C GLU A 99 -9.43 -24.12 3.92
N TYR A 100 -10.45 -23.28 4.10
CA TYR A 100 -10.42 -21.90 3.62
C TYR A 100 -9.30 -21.08 4.27
N ARG A 101 -9.09 -21.22 5.59
CA ARG A 101 -8.04 -20.50 6.33
C ARG A 101 -6.64 -20.94 5.91
N GLU A 102 -6.43 -22.24 5.69
CA GLU A 102 -5.16 -22.76 5.19
C GLU A 102 -4.86 -22.20 3.79
N LYS A 103 -5.85 -22.19 2.90
CA LYS A 103 -5.71 -21.58 1.56
C LYS A 103 -5.41 -20.08 1.64
N GLU A 104 -6.11 -19.36 2.50
CA GLU A 104 -5.88 -17.91 2.70
C GLU A 104 -4.48 -17.64 3.27
N ALA A 105 -4.04 -18.43 4.26
CA ALA A 105 -2.72 -18.32 4.86
C ALA A 105 -1.61 -18.61 3.84
N ALA A 106 -1.75 -19.69 3.08
CA ALA A 106 -0.82 -20.03 2.00
C ALA A 106 -0.77 -18.92 0.92
N GLN A 107 -1.93 -18.35 0.55
CA GLN A 107 -2.00 -17.24 -0.40
C GLN A 107 -1.33 -15.97 0.16
N GLN A 108 -1.47 -15.71 1.46
CA GLN A 108 -0.82 -14.58 2.12
C GLN A 108 0.71 -14.78 2.17
N GLU A 109 1.18 -15.95 2.60
CA GLU A 109 2.60 -16.30 2.61
C GLU A 109 3.21 -16.18 1.21
N LEU A 110 2.50 -16.65 0.19
CA LEU A 110 2.89 -16.50 -1.21
C LEU A 110 3.00 -15.02 -1.61
N THR A 111 2.03 -14.20 -1.21
CA THR A 111 2.03 -12.77 -1.50
C THR A 111 3.21 -12.06 -0.86
N GLU A 112 3.53 -12.40 0.39
CA GLU A 112 4.68 -11.86 1.13
C GLU A 112 6.02 -12.32 0.52
N MET A 113 6.10 -13.59 0.10
CA MET A 113 7.26 -14.14 -0.61
C MET A 113 7.49 -13.42 -1.94
N VAL A 114 6.45 -13.24 -2.75
CA VAL A 114 6.53 -12.49 -4.01
C VAL A 114 6.96 -11.05 -3.75
N ALA A 115 6.35 -10.37 -2.76
CA ALA A 115 6.67 -8.99 -2.44
C ALA A 115 8.16 -8.82 -2.06
N SER A 116 8.69 -9.72 -1.23
CA SER A 116 10.06 -9.66 -0.72
C SER A 116 11.14 -10.11 -1.73
N LYS A 117 10.80 -10.98 -2.69
CA LYS A 117 11.78 -11.56 -3.63
C LYS A 117 11.71 -11.00 -5.04
N GLN A 118 10.60 -10.38 -5.45
CA GLN A 118 10.39 -9.96 -6.85
C GLN A 118 11.40 -8.93 -7.38
N ASP A 119 12.16 -8.25 -6.52
CA ASP A 119 13.20 -7.32 -6.98
C ASP A 119 14.40 -8.05 -7.61
N ARG A 120 14.81 -9.20 -7.06
CA ARG A 120 16.02 -9.93 -7.46
C ARG A 120 15.75 -11.38 -7.87
N ALA A 121 14.50 -11.75 -8.08
CA ALA A 121 14.14 -13.07 -8.56
C ALA A 121 12.89 -13.07 -9.41
N ILE A 122 12.82 -14.01 -10.34
CA ILE A 122 11.61 -14.31 -11.11
C ILE A 122 10.95 -15.54 -10.47
N LEU A 123 9.74 -15.36 -9.96
CA LEU A 123 8.94 -16.38 -9.30
C LEU A 123 7.90 -16.94 -10.27
N THR A 124 7.83 -18.27 -10.35
CA THR A 124 6.81 -18.98 -11.12
C THR A 124 6.15 -20.06 -10.27
N GLY A 125 4.87 -20.35 -10.55
CA GLY A 125 4.15 -21.43 -9.91
C GLY A 125 2.65 -21.36 -10.15
N ALA A 126 1.95 -22.40 -9.72
CA ALA A 126 0.50 -22.35 -9.55
C ALA A 126 0.16 -21.80 -8.15
N PRO A 127 -0.94 -21.04 -7.97
CA PRO A 127 -1.31 -20.46 -6.67
C PRO A 127 -1.43 -21.47 -5.53
N GLU A 128 -1.72 -22.74 -5.84
CA GLU A 128 -1.90 -23.82 -4.87
C GLU A 128 -0.67 -24.74 -4.73
N LYS A 129 0.44 -24.46 -5.42
CA LYS A 129 1.65 -25.32 -5.45
C LYS A 129 2.89 -24.56 -5.03
N ALA A 130 3.95 -25.31 -4.70
CA ALA A 130 5.26 -24.76 -4.40
C ALA A 130 5.77 -23.85 -5.55
N CYS A 131 6.34 -22.71 -5.19
CA CYS A 131 6.89 -21.75 -6.15
C CYS A 131 8.33 -22.08 -6.51
N LYS A 132 8.66 -21.93 -7.79
CA LYS A 132 10.01 -21.97 -8.31
C LYS A 132 10.55 -20.54 -8.41
N MET A 133 11.86 -20.40 -8.19
CA MET A 133 12.50 -19.10 -8.16
C MET A 133 13.78 -19.13 -8.99
N VAL A 134 13.90 -18.18 -9.93
CA VAL A 134 15.14 -17.92 -10.67
C VAL A 134 15.76 -16.64 -10.13
N VAL A 135 16.82 -16.78 -9.34
CA VAL A 135 17.55 -15.64 -8.74
C VAL A 135 18.36 -14.91 -9.81
N LEU A 136 18.30 -13.58 -9.76
CA LEU A 136 19.00 -12.66 -10.65
C LEU A 136 20.16 -11.99 -9.91
N THR A 137 21.28 -11.84 -10.59
CA THR A 137 22.41 -11.06 -10.07
C THR A 137 22.09 -9.56 -10.03
N THR A 138 21.34 -9.08 -11.03
CA THR A 138 20.95 -7.68 -11.20
C THR A 138 19.47 -7.46 -10.86
N PRO A 139 19.11 -6.41 -10.10
CA PRO A 139 17.71 -6.09 -9.80
C PRO A 139 16.88 -5.86 -11.06
N ILE A 140 15.62 -6.34 -11.05
CA ILE A 140 14.70 -6.24 -12.19
C ILE A 140 14.50 -4.78 -12.62
N ALA A 141 14.36 -3.86 -11.65
CA ALA A 141 14.21 -2.43 -11.95
C ALA A 141 15.36 -1.87 -12.80
N LEU A 142 16.60 -2.26 -12.48
CA LEU A 142 17.78 -1.84 -13.24
C LEU A 142 17.79 -2.48 -14.64
N MET A 143 17.46 -3.78 -14.71
CA MET A 143 17.38 -4.48 -16.00
C MET A 143 16.33 -3.87 -16.93
N LEU A 144 15.22 -3.37 -16.38
CA LEU A 144 14.18 -2.71 -17.15
C LEU A 144 14.57 -1.31 -17.63
N THR A 145 15.46 -0.63 -16.91
CA THR A 145 15.91 0.74 -17.24
C THR A 145 16.80 0.76 -18.48
N PHE A 146 17.72 -0.19 -18.60
CA PHE A 146 18.70 -0.22 -19.71
C PHE A 146 18.30 -1.18 -20.83
N PRO A 147 18.32 -0.75 -22.12
CA PRO A 147 17.92 -1.61 -23.23
C PRO A 147 18.71 -2.94 -23.30
N THR A 148 20.03 -2.91 -23.12
CA THR A 148 20.88 -4.12 -23.17
C THR A 148 20.50 -5.13 -22.09
N LEU A 149 20.34 -4.68 -20.85
CA LEU A 149 19.91 -5.53 -19.74
C LEU A 149 18.47 -6.01 -19.90
N ARG A 150 17.59 -5.23 -20.53
CA ARG A 150 16.22 -5.64 -20.84
C ARG A 150 16.21 -6.84 -21.81
N HIS A 151 17.08 -6.83 -22.83
CA HIS A 151 17.25 -7.98 -23.72
C HIS A 151 17.80 -9.20 -22.97
N GLN A 152 18.71 -9.00 -22.02
CA GLN A 152 19.20 -10.09 -21.15
C GLN A 152 18.07 -10.67 -20.27
N LEU A 153 17.20 -9.82 -19.73
CA LEU A 153 16.03 -10.27 -18.96
C LEU A 153 15.09 -11.12 -19.83
N ILE A 154 14.80 -10.66 -21.05
CA ILE A 154 13.97 -11.41 -22.03
C ILE A 154 14.59 -12.78 -22.33
N ALA A 155 15.88 -12.82 -22.65
CA ALA A 155 16.59 -14.06 -22.95
C ALA A 155 16.62 -15.01 -21.74
N LEU A 156 16.81 -14.47 -20.53
CA LEU A 156 16.79 -15.26 -19.29
C LEU A 156 15.41 -15.88 -19.05
N ILE A 157 14.33 -15.12 -19.26
CA ILE A 157 12.97 -15.63 -19.15
C ILE A 157 12.74 -16.75 -20.17
N GLN A 158 13.15 -16.56 -21.43
CA GLN A 158 13.01 -17.57 -22.49
C GLN A 158 13.79 -18.85 -22.19
N GLN A 159 15.05 -18.73 -21.78
CA GLN A 159 15.95 -19.87 -21.68
C GLN A 159 15.85 -20.60 -20.35
N LYS A 160 15.55 -19.90 -19.24
CA LYS A 160 15.50 -20.51 -17.90
C LYS A 160 14.08 -20.63 -17.38
N VAL A 161 13.32 -19.53 -17.37
CA VAL A 161 12.00 -19.50 -16.73
C VAL A 161 11.02 -20.38 -17.51
N LEU A 162 10.84 -20.15 -18.81
CA LEU A 162 9.89 -20.90 -19.62
C LEU A 162 10.18 -22.40 -19.67
N ARG A 163 11.45 -22.80 -19.66
CA ARG A 163 11.84 -24.22 -19.65
C ARG A 163 11.50 -24.93 -18.35
N GLN A 164 11.39 -24.20 -17.24
CA GLN A 164 11.07 -24.75 -15.92
C GLN A 164 9.58 -24.69 -15.60
N MET A 165 8.80 -23.92 -16.35
CA MET A 165 7.36 -23.81 -16.18
C MET A 165 6.66 -25.09 -16.65
N GLN A 166 5.74 -25.58 -15.83
CA GLN A 166 4.83 -26.69 -16.16
C GLN A 166 3.49 -26.16 -16.64
N GLU A 167 2.64 -27.05 -17.14
CA GLU A 167 1.26 -26.71 -17.47
C GLU A 167 0.52 -26.19 -16.22
N GLY A 168 -0.07 -25.00 -16.35
CA GLY A 168 -0.73 -24.29 -15.25
C GLY A 168 0.16 -23.32 -14.46
N ASP A 169 1.48 -23.35 -14.63
CA ASP A 169 2.37 -22.38 -13.97
C ASP A 169 2.15 -20.96 -14.52
N ARG A 170 2.23 -19.97 -13.64
CA ARG A 170 2.14 -18.55 -13.97
C ARG A 170 3.36 -17.81 -13.44
N LEU A 171 3.66 -16.67 -14.06
CA LEU A 171 4.63 -15.73 -13.53
C LEU A 171 3.98 -14.90 -12.42
N LEU A 172 4.61 -14.84 -11.25
CA LEU A 172 4.04 -14.21 -10.06
C LEU A 172 4.51 -12.77 -9.84
N ASN A 173 5.64 -12.39 -10.45
CA ASN A 173 6.17 -11.03 -10.37
C ASN A 173 5.18 -9.98 -10.90
N THR A 174 4.96 -8.92 -10.13
CA THR A 174 4.10 -7.79 -10.56
C THR A 174 4.89 -6.58 -11.05
N ASN A 175 6.22 -6.69 -11.11
CA ASN A 175 7.16 -5.62 -11.48
C ASN A 175 7.76 -5.78 -12.88
N ILE A 176 7.36 -6.80 -13.67
CA ILE A 176 7.81 -6.99 -15.05
C ILE A 176 6.70 -6.53 -16.01
N PRO A 177 6.96 -5.54 -16.89
CA PRO A 177 5.96 -5.05 -17.84
C PRO A 177 5.49 -6.13 -18.82
N LEU A 178 4.20 -6.06 -19.17
CA LEU A 178 3.56 -7.00 -20.10
C LEU A 178 4.28 -7.08 -21.47
N SER A 179 4.83 -5.98 -21.95
CA SER A 179 5.59 -5.93 -23.21
C SER A 179 6.84 -6.80 -23.16
N VAL A 180 7.53 -6.85 -22.02
CA VAL A 180 8.70 -7.70 -21.79
C VAL A 180 8.29 -9.17 -21.72
N LEU A 181 7.18 -9.48 -21.03
CA LEU A 181 6.65 -10.85 -20.95
C LEU A 181 6.22 -11.38 -22.33
N LYS A 182 5.57 -10.54 -23.14
CA LYS A 182 5.21 -10.85 -24.53
C LYS A 182 6.44 -11.09 -25.41
N ALA A 183 7.43 -10.22 -25.33
CA ALA A 183 8.70 -10.39 -26.06
C ALA A 183 9.45 -11.65 -25.63
N ALA A 184 9.32 -12.05 -24.36
CA ALA A 184 9.87 -13.30 -23.84
C ALA A 184 9.05 -14.55 -24.24
N GLY A 185 7.92 -14.41 -24.93
CA GLY A 185 7.12 -15.54 -25.41
C GLY A 185 6.15 -16.14 -24.39
N LEU A 186 5.85 -15.46 -23.28
CA LEU A 186 4.81 -15.93 -22.36
C LEU A 186 3.41 -15.79 -22.99
N LYS A 187 2.59 -16.81 -22.78
CA LYS A 187 1.17 -16.84 -23.19
C LYS A 187 0.32 -16.01 -22.22
N PRO A 188 -0.85 -15.48 -22.64
CA PRO A 188 -1.76 -14.74 -21.77
C PRO A 188 -2.16 -15.47 -20.49
N SER A 189 -2.34 -16.79 -20.55
CA SER A 189 -2.64 -17.63 -19.39
C SER A 189 -1.52 -17.68 -18.33
N GLN A 190 -0.31 -17.25 -18.68
CA GLN A 190 0.87 -17.27 -17.82
C GLN A 190 1.16 -15.90 -17.17
N TYR A 191 0.38 -14.85 -17.50
CA TYR A 191 0.59 -13.52 -16.95
C TYR A 191 0.06 -13.39 -15.51
N PRO A 192 0.69 -12.55 -14.67
CA PRO A 192 0.20 -12.26 -13.33
C PRO A 192 -1.17 -11.56 -13.39
N GLY A 193 -2.12 -12.01 -12.56
CA GLY A 193 -3.39 -11.30 -12.33
C GLY A 193 -4.47 -11.42 -13.41
N LEU A 194 -4.26 -12.21 -14.47
CA LEU A 194 -5.33 -12.60 -15.38
C LEU A 194 -6.02 -13.87 -14.85
N SER A 195 -6.94 -13.70 -13.91
CA SER A 195 -7.95 -14.72 -13.64
C SER A 195 -8.80 -14.88 -14.91
N GLN A 196 -9.18 -16.11 -15.28
CA GLN A 196 -9.95 -16.42 -16.51
C GLN A 196 -11.39 -15.87 -16.54
N GLU A 197 -11.69 -14.85 -15.73
CA GLU A 197 -13.00 -14.22 -15.70
C GLU A 197 -13.09 -13.16 -16.80
N SER A 198 -13.70 -13.58 -17.91
CA SER A 198 -14.38 -12.79 -18.95
C SER A 198 -13.55 -12.04 -20.01
N GLU A 199 -13.38 -12.69 -21.18
CA GLU A 199 -13.46 -12.00 -22.48
C GLU A 199 -14.93 -11.66 -22.77
N GLN A 200 -15.41 -10.50 -22.32
CA GLN A 200 -16.63 -9.88 -22.86
C GLN A 200 -16.30 -8.46 -23.30
N THR A 201 -16.13 -8.31 -24.61
CA THR A 201 -15.92 -7.05 -25.31
C THR A 201 -17.22 -6.24 -25.34
N THR A 202 -17.16 -4.98 -24.89
CA THR A 202 -18.19 -3.98 -25.21
C THR A 202 -17.54 -2.73 -25.80
N SER A 203 -18.07 -2.31 -26.94
CA SER A 203 -17.71 -1.10 -27.67
C SER A 203 -18.22 0.15 -26.94
N VAL A 204 -17.40 1.21 -26.89
CA VAL A 204 -17.79 2.50 -26.28
C VAL A 204 -17.77 3.60 -27.33
N ASP A 205 -18.91 4.28 -27.41
CA ASP A 205 -19.26 5.40 -28.26
C ASP A 205 -18.67 6.72 -27.75
N LYS A 206 -18.30 7.62 -28.68
CA LYS A 206 -17.61 8.90 -28.42
C LYS A 206 -18.53 10.07 -28.77
N SER A 207 -19.16 10.68 -27.77
CA SER A 207 -19.46 12.13 -27.85
C SER A 207 -19.70 12.75 -26.48
N LEU A 208 -18.98 13.84 -26.20
CA LEU A 208 -19.41 15.06 -25.48
C LEU A 208 -18.19 15.80 -24.88
N ARG A 209 -18.02 17.07 -25.25
CA ARG A 209 -17.09 18.03 -24.62
C ARG A 209 -17.89 19.17 -24.01
N PRO A 210 -17.61 19.65 -22.77
CA PRO A 210 -18.20 20.88 -22.26
C PRO A 210 -17.25 22.10 -22.37
N LYS A 211 -17.87 23.26 -22.58
CA LYS A 211 -17.26 24.60 -22.74
C LYS A 211 -16.99 25.26 -21.38
N ARG A 212 -15.93 26.07 -21.32
CA ARG A 212 -15.47 26.86 -20.17
C ARG A 212 -16.28 28.16 -20.01
N TYR A 213 -16.66 28.48 -18.78
CA TYR A 213 -16.95 29.85 -18.33
C TYR A 213 -16.03 30.18 -17.15
N LEU A 214 -15.35 31.32 -17.20
CA LEU A 214 -14.57 31.90 -16.11
C LEU A 214 -15.17 33.27 -15.78
N ARG A 215 -15.53 33.49 -14.52
CA ARG A 215 -15.80 34.82 -13.96
C ARG A 215 -15.17 34.87 -12.57
N THR A 216 -14.23 35.78 -12.37
CA THR A 216 -13.41 35.94 -11.16
C THR A 216 -14.04 36.92 -10.19
N LEU A 217 -14.53 36.41 -9.05
CA LEU A 217 -14.68 37.16 -7.80
C LEU A 217 -13.67 36.56 -6.83
N LYS A 218 -12.84 37.40 -6.18
CA LYS A 218 -11.90 36.95 -5.14
C LYS A 218 -12.71 36.41 -3.94
N PRO A 219 -12.72 35.10 -3.66
CA PRO A 219 -13.40 34.57 -2.48
C PRO A 219 -12.45 34.67 -1.29
N THR A 220 -12.99 35.03 -0.13
CA THR A 220 -12.43 34.59 1.16
C THR A 220 -12.37 33.07 1.13
N THR A 221 -11.16 32.52 0.96
CA THR A 221 -10.94 31.08 0.82
C THR A 221 -11.13 30.39 2.17
N MET A 222 -12.08 29.45 2.24
CA MET A 222 -12.23 28.58 3.40
C MET A 222 -10.96 27.75 3.59
N LYS A 223 -10.43 27.69 4.82
CA LYS A 223 -9.23 26.93 5.18
C LYS A 223 -9.64 25.56 5.70
N ILE A 224 -9.15 24.48 5.06
CA ILE A 224 -9.42 23.10 5.46
C ILE A 224 -8.06 22.44 5.72
N GLU A 225 -7.86 21.89 6.92
CA GLU A 225 -6.61 21.29 7.35
C GLU A 225 -6.86 19.96 8.06
N VAL A 226 -5.89 19.05 7.98
CA VAL A 226 -5.89 17.80 8.74
C VAL A 226 -4.65 17.78 9.63
N LYS A 227 -4.84 17.58 10.93
CA LYS A 227 -3.77 17.52 11.93
C LYS A 227 -3.74 16.15 12.60
N ASP A 228 -2.67 15.88 13.34
CA ASP A 228 -2.50 14.63 14.10
C ASP A 228 -2.71 13.37 13.25
N ILE A 229 -2.09 13.36 12.06
CA ILE A 229 -2.26 12.31 11.06
C ILE A 229 -1.47 11.06 11.45
N CYS A 230 -2.19 9.98 11.77
CA CYS A 230 -1.67 8.63 11.87
C CYS A 230 -1.93 7.89 10.55
N TYR A 231 -0.91 7.32 9.92
CA TYR A 231 -1.06 6.67 8.62
C TYR A 231 -0.27 5.36 8.52
N GLN A 232 -0.75 4.49 7.63
CA GLN A 232 -0.10 3.24 7.26
C GLN A 232 -0.26 3.00 5.76
N GLN A 233 0.83 2.62 5.10
CA GLN A 233 0.82 2.13 3.74
C GLN A 233 1.58 0.80 3.69
N PRO A 234 0.88 -0.35 3.80
CA PRO A 234 1.54 -1.65 3.97
C PRO A 234 2.37 -2.07 2.75
N HIS A 235 2.13 -1.47 1.57
CA HIS A 235 2.92 -1.68 0.35
C HIS A 235 2.90 -0.40 -0.50
N PRO A 236 3.95 -0.05 -1.26
CA PRO A 236 4.00 1.13 -2.14
C PRO A 236 2.86 1.27 -3.19
N LYS A 237 2.11 0.19 -3.42
CA LYS A 237 0.98 0.12 -4.37
C LYS A 237 -0.37 0.05 -3.64
N ALA A 238 -0.36 -0.23 -2.33
CA ALA A 238 -1.55 -0.16 -1.50
C ALA A 238 -1.95 1.30 -1.36
N ARG A 239 -3.24 1.57 -1.21
CA ARG A 239 -3.69 2.91 -0.88
C ARG A 239 -3.30 3.26 0.55
N LEU A 240 -3.13 4.55 0.77
CA LEU A 240 -2.86 5.09 2.08
C LEU A 240 -4.09 4.88 2.98
N SER A 241 -3.87 4.22 4.11
CA SER A 241 -4.83 4.20 5.23
C SER A 241 -4.42 5.27 6.23
N PHE A 242 -5.37 6.02 6.77
CA PHE A 242 -5.08 7.07 7.74
C PHE A 242 -6.24 7.36 8.70
N LEU A 243 -5.89 7.97 9.82
CA LEU A 243 -6.75 8.62 10.79
C LEU A 243 -6.17 10.01 11.08
N GLY A 244 -7.01 11.04 11.19
CA GLY A 244 -6.58 12.40 11.52
C GLY A 244 -7.69 13.24 12.11
N GLN A 245 -7.34 14.44 12.56
CA GLN A 245 -8.25 15.44 13.12
C GLN A 245 -8.52 16.53 12.07
N LEU A 246 -9.79 16.76 11.76
CA LEU A 246 -10.24 17.72 10.75
C LEU A 246 -10.42 19.11 11.38
N TYR A 247 -9.85 20.13 10.73
CA TYR A 247 -9.99 21.54 11.09
C TYR A 247 -10.55 22.33 9.91
N ILE A 248 -11.53 23.19 10.18
CA ILE A 248 -12.11 24.12 9.21
C ILE A 248 -12.03 25.53 9.80
N ASN A 249 -11.40 26.46 9.07
CA ASN A 249 -11.13 27.84 9.54
C ASN A 249 -10.52 27.85 10.95
N ASP A 250 -9.45 27.07 11.12
CA ASP A 250 -8.71 26.90 12.38
C ASP A 250 -9.53 26.30 13.55
N THR A 251 -10.79 25.90 13.31
CA THR A 251 -11.67 25.27 14.30
C THR A 251 -11.63 23.75 14.14
N HIS A 252 -11.35 23.01 15.20
CA HIS A 252 -11.43 21.54 15.21
C HIS A 252 -12.88 21.10 15.07
N VAL A 253 -13.22 20.34 14.03
CA VAL A 253 -14.60 19.92 13.73
C VAL A 253 -14.84 18.42 13.91
N GLY A 254 -13.80 17.61 14.04
CA GLY A 254 -13.97 16.18 14.28
C GLY A 254 -12.81 15.34 13.77
N ALA A 255 -13.07 14.05 13.56
CA ALA A 255 -12.08 13.10 13.05
C ALA A 255 -12.38 12.73 11.60
N CYS A 256 -11.34 12.42 10.84
CA CYS A 256 -11.44 11.87 9.48
C CYS A 256 -10.60 10.59 9.34
N MET A 257 -11.08 9.63 8.57
CA MET A 257 -10.38 8.36 8.32
C MET A 257 -10.59 7.84 6.91
N ASN A 258 -9.57 7.17 6.38
CA ASN A 258 -9.67 6.32 5.20
C ASN A 258 -9.06 4.96 5.51
N SER A 259 -9.79 3.87 5.20
CA SER A 259 -9.32 2.51 5.47
C SER A 259 -8.36 1.96 4.41
N GLY A 260 -8.11 2.70 3.31
CA GLY A 260 -7.31 2.24 2.18
C GLY A 260 -8.03 1.21 1.28
N LEU A 261 -9.31 0.89 1.55
CA LEU A 261 -10.09 -0.14 0.85
C LEU A 261 -10.96 0.39 -0.29
N ASN A 262 -10.53 1.47 -0.95
CA ASN A 262 -11.26 2.12 -2.05
C ASN A 262 -12.64 2.70 -1.65
N PHE A 263 -12.81 3.01 -0.36
CA PHE A 263 -13.95 3.81 0.11
C PHE A 263 -13.58 5.30 0.18
N PRO A 264 -14.57 6.20 0.03
CA PRO A 264 -14.37 7.61 0.31
C PRO A 264 -13.93 7.82 1.77
N THR A 265 -13.12 8.85 1.98
CA THR A 265 -12.75 9.28 3.33
C THR A 265 -13.99 9.66 4.11
N ARG A 266 -14.13 9.04 5.29
CA ARG A 266 -15.22 9.30 6.23
C ARG A 266 -14.77 10.34 7.23
N TYR A 267 -15.68 11.19 7.66
CA TYR A 267 -15.45 12.14 8.73
C TYR A 267 -16.67 12.19 9.65
N THR A 268 -16.42 12.35 10.94
CA THR A 268 -17.44 12.36 11.99
C THR A 268 -17.36 13.69 12.72
N PRO A 269 -18.43 14.50 12.73
CA PRO A 269 -18.47 15.73 13.50
C PRO A 269 -18.37 15.43 14.99
N LYS A 270 -17.69 16.31 15.75
CA LYS A 270 -17.62 16.19 17.20
C LYS A 270 -18.86 16.72 17.94
N ASP A 271 -19.60 17.65 17.31
CA ASP A 271 -20.80 18.31 17.81
C ASP A 271 -21.65 18.90 16.67
N GLU A 272 -22.82 19.49 16.97
CA GLU A 272 -23.75 20.04 15.97
C GLU A 272 -23.18 21.28 15.23
N ASN A 273 -22.41 22.11 15.93
CA ASN A 273 -21.74 23.26 15.32
C ASN A 273 -20.70 22.79 14.29
N ALA A 274 -19.96 21.74 14.63
CA ALA A 274 -19.02 21.11 13.74
C ALA A 274 -19.70 20.43 12.54
N ALA A 275 -20.86 19.80 12.72
CA ALA A 275 -21.65 19.27 11.61
C ALA A 275 -22.05 20.38 10.62
N THR A 276 -22.43 21.56 11.15
CA THR A 276 -22.74 22.73 10.33
C THR A 276 -21.52 23.21 9.53
N LEU A 277 -20.35 23.32 10.17
CA LEU A 277 -19.10 23.70 9.50
C LEU A 277 -18.67 22.70 8.43
N ILE A 278 -18.82 21.40 8.69
CA ILE A 278 -18.56 20.34 7.70
C ILE A 278 -19.50 20.49 6.49
N GLY A 279 -20.80 20.73 6.72
CA GLY A 279 -21.75 20.98 5.64
C GLY A 279 -21.39 22.22 4.80
N GLN A 280 -20.93 23.30 5.44
CA GLN A 280 -20.43 24.49 4.74
C GLN A 280 -19.18 24.19 3.91
N ALA A 281 -18.26 23.36 4.43
CA ALA A 281 -17.06 22.94 3.72
C ALA A 281 -17.36 22.02 2.54
N GLU A 282 -18.31 21.10 2.67
CA GLU A 282 -18.79 20.31 1.53
C GLU A 282 -19.36 21.21 0.42
N ALA A 283 -20.24 22.15 0.78
CA ALA A 283 -20.81 23.09 -0.18
C ALA A 283 -19.75 23.99 -0.81
N TYR A 284 -18.72 24.36 -0.07
CA TYR A 284 -17.55 25.08 -0.58
C TYR A 284 -16.77 24.24 -1.60
N CYS A 285 -16.41 22.99 -1.26
CA CYS A 285 -15.68 22.09 -2.15
C CYS A 285 -16.45 21.80 -3.44
N LYS A 286 -17.78 21.57 -3.36
CA LYS A 286 -18.65 21.28 -4.51
C LYS A 286 -18.74 22.43 -5.53
N ARG A 287 -18.55 23.67 -5.09
CA ARG A 287 -18.46 24.85 -5.97
C ARG A 287 -17.10 25.01 -6.65
N GLY A 288 -16.10 24.26 -6.19
CA GLY A 288 -14.76 24.27 -6.75
C GLY A 288 -14.68 23.63 -8.15
N PRO A 289 -13.50 23.68 -8.79
CA PRO A 289 -13.30 23.04 -10.09
C PRO A 289 -13.56 21.52 -9.97
N PHE A 290 -14.20 20.95 -10.99
CA PHE A 290 -14.39 19.51 -11.08
C PHE A 290 -13.05 18.77 -11.08
N ARG A 291 -13.03 17.58 -10.45
CA ARG A 291 -11.85 16.70 -10.45
C ARG A 291 -11.95 15.67 -11.55
N TRP A 292 -10.81 15.42 -12.17
CA TRP A 292 -10.60 14.28 -13.04
C TRP A 292 -10.15 13.11 -12.19
N ILE A 293 -10.93 12.05 -12.18
CA ILE A 293 -10.60 10.82 -11.47
C ILE A 293 -10.38 9.74 -12.51
N ASN A 294 -9.20 9.14 -12.52
CA ASN A 294 -8.92 7.99 -13.36
C ASN A 294 -9.64 6.77 -12.77
N GLY A 295 -10.83 6.49 -13.29
CA GLY A 295 -11.67 5.38 -12.88
C GLY A 295 -11.26 4.10 -13.61
N GLY A 296 -10.62 3.19 -12.89
CA GLY A 296 -10.57 1.76 -13.23
C GLY A 296 -9.63 1.31 -14.36
N LYS A 297 -9.58 -0.02 -14.54
CA LYS A 297 -8.63 -0.80 -15.37
C LYS A 297 -8.60 -0.43 -16.88
N HIS A 298 -9.47 0.46 -17.35
CA HIS A 298 -9.62 0.83 -18.77
C HIS A 298 -9.30 2.31 -19.07
N GLY A 299 -8.77 3.06 -18.11
CA GLY A 299 -8.31 4.45 -18.37
C GLY A 299 -9.44 5.45 -18.64
N THR A 300 -10.68 5.12 -18.27
CA THR A 300 -11.80 6.07 -18.33
C THR A 300 -11.65 7.09 -17.21
N SER A 301 -11.43 8.35 -17.58
CA SER A 301 -11.46 9.44 -16.62
C SER A 301 -12.90 9.92 -16.44
N THR A 302 -13.40 9.86 -15.20
CA THR A 302 -14.70 10.44 -14.84
C THR A 302 -14.46 11.83 -14.25
N ILE A 303 -15.28 12.79 -14.66
CA ILE A 303 -15.30 14.13 -14.08
C ILE A 303 -16.32 14.11 -12.94
N LEU A 304 -15.87 14.27 -11.70
CA LEU A 304 -16.76 14.37 -10.54
C LEU A 304 -16.69 15.79 -9.94
N PRO A 305 -17.80 16.28 -9.35
CA PRO A 305 -17.76 17.45 -8.47
C PRO A 305 -16.70 17.23 -7.38
N ASN A 306 -15.97 18.28 -7.04
CA ASN A 306 -15.01 18.19 -5.94
C ASN A 306 -15.78 18.10 -4.61
N ASP A 307 -15.36 17.19 -3.74
CA ASP A 307 -16.01 16.96 -2.45
C ASP A 307 -14.98 17.16 -1.32
N LEU A 308 -15.47 17.34 -0.10
CA LEU A 308 -14.63 17.53 1.07
C LEU A 308 -13.65 16.37 1.26
N HIS A 309 -14.10 15.12 1.04
CA HIS A 309 -13.26 13.94 1.18
C HIS A 309 -12.02 13.96 0.26
N PHE A 310 -12.13 14.46 -0.98
CA PHE A 310 -10.96 14.60 -1.87
C PHE A 310 -9.99 15.68 -1.40
N THR A 311 -10.51 16.73 -0.77
CA THR A 311 -9.66 17.80 -0.22
C THR A 311 -8.89 17.30 1.00
N ILE A 312 -9.56 16.52 1.86
CA ILE A 312 -8.92 15.81 3.00
C ILE A 312 -7.85 14.85 2.49
N ASP A 313 -8.17 14.04 1.48
CA ASP A 313 -7.22 13.09 0.90
C ASP A 313 -5.97 13.80 0.37
N ASP A 314 -6.12 14.85 -0.44
CA ASP A 314 -5.00 15.62 -0.97
C ASP A 314 -4.09 16.18 0.14
N GLU A 315 -4.71 16.67 1.21
CA GLU A 315 -3.99 17.24 2.35
C GLU A 315 -3.17 16.17 3.08
N VAL A 316 -3.77 15.02 3.31
CA VAL A 316 -3.10 13.87 3.94
C VAL A 316 -2.01 13.31 3.02
N TYR A 317 -2.28 13.14 1.72
CA TYR A 317 -1.28 12.68 0.76
C TYR A 317 -0.11 13.66 0.64
N ARG A 318 -0.36 14.97 0.72
CA ARG A 318 0.70 15.98 0.76
C ARG A 318 1.55 15.80 2.01
N PHE A 319 0.94 15.72 3.18
CA PHE A 319 1.64 15.50 4.45
C PHE A 319 2.48 14.22 4.43
N VAL A 320 1.92 13.10 3.96
CA VAL A 320 2.63 11.81 3.92
C VAL A 320 3.82 11.87 2.97
N ARG A 321 3.65 12.43 1.77
CA ARG A 321 4.78 12.60 0.83
C ARG A 321 5.88 13.46 1.42
N GLU A 322 5.54 14.56 2.07
CA GLU A 322 6.53 15.45 2.71
C GLU A 322 7.27 14.74 3.85
N ASN A 323 6.57 13.96 4.67
CA ASN A 323 7.17 13.20 5.76
C ASN A 323 8.07 12.05 5.27
N GLU A 324 7.64 11.30 4.26
CA GLU A 324 8.45 10.25 3.63
C GLU A 324 9.69 10.83 2.97
N ARG A 325 9.54 11.96 2.28
CA ARG A 325 10.66 12.71 1.71
C ARG A 325 11.66 13.12 2.78
N ALA A 326 11.20 13.69 3.90
CA ALA A 326 12.06 14.08 5.01
C ALA A 326 12.78 12.88 5.65
N LYS A 327 12.08 11.74 5.82
CA LYS A 327 12.69 10.49 6.31
C LYS A 327 13.78 9.98 5.38
N LEU A 328 13.51 9.96 4.07
CA LEU A 328 14.49 9.49 3.08
C LEU A 328 15.72 10.40 3.07
N ILE A 329 15.54 11.72 3.05
CA ILE A 329 16.67 12.67 3.17
C ILE A 329 17.48 12.38 4.43
N LYS A 330 16.82 12.16 5.58
CA LYS A 330 17.49 11.90 6.86
C LYS A 330 18.33 10.61 6.85
N ILE A 331 17.88 9.57 6.16
CA ILE A 331 18.59 8.29 6.05
C ILE A 331 19.76 8.42 5.06
N GLU A 332 19.48 8.92 3.86
CA GLU A 332 20.46 8.95 2.77
C GLU A 332 21.55 10.00 3.00
N GLN A 333 21.27 11.09 3.73
CA GLN A 333 22.28 12.12 4.01
C GLN A 333 23.41 11.66 4.94
N ILE A 334 23.36 10.43 5.48
CA ILE A 334 24.39 9.88 6.35
C ILE A 334 25.70 9.72 5.57
N ASP A 335 25.65 9.18 4.36
CA ASP A 335 26.80 8.88 3.51
C ASP A 335 26.63 9.38 2.06
N ALA A 336 25.45 9.89 1.68
CA ALA A 336 25.20 10.37 0.32
C ALA A 336 24.82 11.85 0.24
N ILE A 337 25.05 12.44 -0.93
CA ILE A 337 24.54 13.77 -1.31
C ILE A 337 23.19 13.60 -2.00
N VAL A 338 22.17 14.07 -1.32
CA VAL A 338 20.77 14.07 -1.76
C VAL A 338 20.49 15.42 -2.42
N VAL A 339 20.10 15.40 -3.68
CA VAL A 339 19.58 16.59 -4.37
C VAL A 339 18.16 16.36 -4.85
N GLY A 340 17.44 17.43 -5.11
CA GLY A 340 16.14 17.30 -5.75
C GLY A 340 15.33 18.57 -5.78
N THR A 341 14.09 18.43 -6.25
CA THR A 341 13.09 19.50 -6.32
C THR A 341 12.05 19.33 -5.21
N SER A 342 10.97 20.11 -5.22
CA SER A 342 9.83 19.87 -4.35
C SER A 342 9.09 18.56 -4.63
N ARG A 343 9.33 17.92 -5.78
CA ARG A 343 8.61 16.71 -6.22
C ARG A 343 9.48 15.46 -6.21
N ASP A 344 10.75 15.60 -6.61
CA ASP A 344 11.63 14.47 -6.87
C ASP A 344 12.93 14.57 -6.05
N LEU A 345 13.48 13.40 -5.70
CA LEU A 345 14.74 13.23 -4.98
C LEU A 345 15.66 12.31 -5.77
N ARG A 346 16.97 12.56 -5.71
CA ARG A 346 17.99 11.64 -6.23
C ARG A 346 19.30 11.73 -5.45
N LEU A 347 20.04 10.63 -5.49
CA LEU A 347 21.40 10.55 -4.95
C LEU A 347 22.38 10.90 -6.07
N VAL A 348 23.25 11.88 -5.81
CA VAL A 348 24.22 12.35 -6.81
C VAL A 348 25.59 11.74 -6.59
N TYR A 349 25.93 11.51 -5.33
CA TYR A 349 27.22 11.00 -4.91
C TYR A 349 27.09 10.28 -3.58
N VAL A 350 27.80 9.16 -3.42
CA VAL A 350 27.86 8.38 -2.17
C VAL A 350 29.32 8.37 -1.73
N PHE A 351 29.58 8.82 -0.51
CA PHE A 351 30.90 8.81 0.10
C PHE A 351 31.23 7.42 0.64
N PRO A 352 32.52 7.02 0.62
CA PRO A 352 32.95 5.76 1.23
C PRO A 352 32.84 5.76 2.77
N GLU A 353 32.93 6.93 3.39
CA GLU A 353 32.82 7.16 4.83
C GLU A 353 31.59 8.02 5.11
N ARG A 354 31.09 7.99 6.36
CA ARG A 354 29.95 8.83 6.73
C ARG A 354 30.31 10.31 6.65
N ILE A 355 29.37 11.12 6.19
CA ILE A 355 29.56 12.57 6.03
C ILE A 355 29.90 13.22 7.38
N ASP A 356 29.29 12.80 8.48
CA ASP A 356 29.59 13.34 9.81
C ASP A 356 31.03 13.03 10.27
N GLU A 357 31.55 11.85 9.96
CA GLU A 357 32.93 11.46 10.25
C GLU A 357 33.94 12.29 9.45
N ILE A 358 33.69 12.50 8.15
CA ILE A 358 34.53 13.34 7.29
C ILE A 358 34.52 14.79 7.80
N LEU A 359 33.32 15.33 8.07
CA LEU A 359 33.15 16.72 8.49
C LEU A 359 33.62 16.99 9.93
N SER A 360 33.84 15.94 10.75
CA SER A 360 34.47 16.08 12.07
C SER A 360 35.94 16.53 11.98
N LYS A 361 36.62 16.25 10.87
CA LYS A 361 38.03 16.56 10.63
C LYS A 361 38.12 17.81 9.75
N LYS A 362 38.39 18.97 10.34
CA LYS A 362 38.52 20.25 9.61
C LYS A 362 39.53 20.21 8.45
N SER A 363 40.58 19.39 8.57
CA SER A 363 41.57 19.21 7.49
C SER A 363 40.99 18.60 6.21
N GLN A 364 39.85 17.91 6.29
CA GLN A 364 39.17 17.28 5.15
C GLN A 364 38.08 18.15 4.52
N TRP A 365 37.80 19.34 5.08
CA TRP A 365 36.73 20.21 4.58
C TRP A 365 37.00 20.70 3.16
N ASP A 366 38.27 20.89 2.81
CA ASP A 366 38.69 21.37 1.50
C ASP A 366 38.48 20.29 0.43
N ASP A 367 38.91 19.06 0.73
CA ASP A 367 38.69 17.89 -0.14
C ASP A 367 37.19 17.58 -0.30
N PHE A 368 36.40 17.76 0.77
CA PHE A 368 34.95 17.59 0.71
C PHE A 368 34.31 18.66 -0.18
N ALA A 369 34.70 19.93 -0.04
CA ALA A 369 34.21 21.02 -0.87
C ALA A 369 34.60 20.84 -2.34
N GLU A 370 35.81 20.35 -2.62
CA GLU A 370 36.26 20.01 -3.97
C GLU A 370 35.41 18.87 -4.56
N THR A 371 35.12 17.83 -3.76
CA THR A 371 34.26 16.72 -4.19
C THR A 371 32.86 17.20 -4.56
N LEU A 372 32.26 18.10 -3.76
CA LEU A 372 30.98 18.72 -4.11
C LEU A 372 31.07 19.49 -5.43
N ARG A 373 32.15 20.26 -5.62
CA ARG A 373 32.35 21.07 -6.82
C ARG A 373 32.53 20.23 -8.09
N GLU A 374 33.31 19.15 -8.01
CA GLU A 374 33.63 18.33 -9.18
C GLU A 374 32.59 17.25 -9.48
N LYS A 375 31.99 16.66 -8.43
CA LYS A 375 31.14 15.47 -8.58
C LYS A 375 29.66 15.75 -8.42
N VAL A 376 29.29 16.76 -7.62
CA VAL A 376 27.88 17.05 -7.32
C VAL A 376 27.35 18.17 -8.20
N LEU A 377 27.98 19.34 -8.16
CA LEU A 377 27.50 20.53 -8.88
C LEU A 377 27.25 20.29 -10.38
N PRO A 378 28.15 19.63 -11.15
CA PRO A 378 27.95 19.41 -12.58
C PRO A 378 26.78 18.48 -12.89
N ARG A 379 26.31 17.74 -11.90
CA ARG A 379 25.17 16.84 -12.04
C ARG A 379 23.87 17.50 -11.65
N MET A 380 23.86 18.61 -10.90
CA MET A 380 22.65 19.32 -10.45
C MET A 380 21.97 20.05 -11.61
N GLU A 381 20.65 19.97 -11.67
CA GLU A 381 19.82 20.71 -12.61
C GLU A 381 19.45 22.11 -12.06
N GLU A 382 19.04 23.02 -12.94
CA GLU A 382 18.81 24.46 -12.66
C GLU A 382 17.80 24.74 -11.53
N ARG A 383 16.95 23.77 -11.18
CA ARG A 383 15.90 23.91 -10.15
C ARG A 383 16.10 23.01 -8.94
N GLU A 384 17.18 22.23 -8.92
CA GLU A 384 17.45 21.33 -7.82
C GLU A 384 18.18 22.05 -6.69
N LYS A 385 17.94 21.54 -5.49
CA LYS A 385 18.65 21.94 -4.29
C LYS A 385 19.36 20.75 -3.68
N LEU A 386 20.48 21.01 -3.03
CA LEU A 386 21.11 20.10 -2.10
C LEU A 386 20.27 20.06 -0.81
N LEU A 387 19.81 18.87 -0.46
CA LEU A 387 18.82 18.64 0.60
C LEU A 387 19.45 18.17 1.92
N ASN A 388 20.74 17.83 1.91
CA ASN A 388 21.51 17.56 3.11
C ASN A 388 21.52 18.78 4.03
N ASN A 389 21.07 18.60 5.27
CA ASN A 389 21.11 19.65 6.30
C ASN A 389 22.21 19.42 7.35
N ASN A 390 23.01 18.37 7.16
CA ASN A 390 24.16 18.00 8.00
C ASN A 390 25.50 18.60 7.52
N ILE A 391 25.52 19.37 6.44
CA ILE A 391 26.75 19.98 5.88
C ILE A 391 26.80 21.47 6.26
N PRO A 392 27.87 21.95 6.94
CA PRO A 392 28.04 23.35 7.28
C PRO A 392 27.98 24.30 6.08
N GLU A 393 27.38 25.47 6.26
CA GLU A 393 27.16 26.43 5.17
C GLU A 393 28.48 26.89 4.54
N ILE A 394 29.52 27.07 5.35
CA ILE A 394 30.85 27.48 4.88
C ILE A 394 31.45 26.51 3.86
N ILE A 395 31.15 25.21 3.99
CA ILE A 395 31.63 24.18 3.05
C ILE A 395 30.82 24.24 1.75
N LEU A 396 29.50 24.42 1.85
CA LEU A 396 28.61 24.59 0.69
C LEU A 396 29.01 25.83 -0.14
N GLN A 397 29.27 26.95 0.54
CA GLN A 397 29.75 28.18 -0.10
C GLN A 397 31.14 27.99 -0.71
N LYS A 398 32.07 27.31 -0.02
CA LYS A 398 33.41 27.00 -0.55
C LYS A 398 33.35 26.09 -1.78
N ALA A 399 32.38 25.18 -1.85
CA ALA A 399 32.13 24.36 -3.03
C ALA A 399 31.54 25.16 -4.21
N GLY A 400 31.06 26.39 -3.98
CA GLY A 400 30.48 27.27 -5.00
C GLY A 400 28.96 27.24 -5.08
N LEU A 401 28.26 26.63 -4.10
CA LEU A 401 26.80 26.66 -4.07
C LEU A 401 26.27 28.03 -3.62
N GLN A 402 25.25 28.52 -4.32
CA GLN A 402 24.47 29.69 -3.92
C GLN A 402 23.41 29.35 -2.88
N GLN A 403 22.98 30.32 -2.08
CA GLN A 403 21.95 30.12 -1.04
C GLN A 403 20.62 29.58 -1.57
N SER A 404 20.29 29.85 -2.84
CA SER A 404 19.13 29.29 -3.52
C SER A 404 19.24 27.78 -3.81
N GLN A 405 20.46 27.23 -3.84
CA GLN A 405 20.78 25.86 -4.26
C GLN A 405 20.93 24.86 -3.11
N TYR A 406 20.75 25.26 -1.85
CA TYR A 406 20.78 24.34 -0.72
C TYR A 406 19.70 24.63 0.32
N THR A 407 19.41 23.63 1.14
CA THR A 407 18.54 23.75 2.30
C THR A 407 19.34 24.28 3.48
N GLN A 408 18.75 25.14 4.32
CA GLN A 408 19.48 25.71 5.47
C GLN A 408 20.07 24.61 6.38
N PRO A 409 21.38 24.65 6.67
CA PRO A 409 22.01 23.66 7.54
C PRO A 409 21.54 23.73 8.99
N THR A 410 21.24 22.57 9.59
CA THR A 410 20.88 22.46 11.01
C THR A 410 22.12 22.57 11.92
N VAL A 411 23.28 22.16 11.41
CA VAL A 411 24.55 22.07 12.19
C VAL A 411 25.08 23.45 12.59
N GLN A 412 24.76 24.49 11.82
CA GLN A 412 25.17 25.87 12.11
C GLN A 412 24.57 26.37 13.44
N GLN A 413 23.30 26.04 13.71
CA GLN A 413 22.61 26.40 14.96
C GLN A 413 23.32 25.80 16.19
N ALA A 414 23.82 24.56 16.08
CA ALA A 414 24.51 23.88 17.18
C ALA A 414 25.92 24.43 17.47
N TYR A 415 26.64 24.92 16.45
CA TYR A 415 27.95 25.57 16.65
C TYR A 415 27.81 26.98 17.22
N GLU A 416 26.81 27.74 16.76
CA GLU A 416 26.52 29.10 17.26
C GLU A 416 25.97 29.09 18.69
N GLU A 417 25.10 28.14 19.05
CA GLU A 417 24.63 27.97 20.44
C GLU A 417 25.76 27.60 21.41
N LYS A 418 26.71 26.76 20.98
CA LYS A 418 27.88 26.39 21.79
C LYS A 418 28.87 27.55 21.94
N SER A 419 29.03 28.41 20.93
CA SER A 419 29.89 29.60 21.06
C SER A 419 29.26 30.66 21.97
N ARG A 420 27.93 30.87 21.89
CA ARG A 420 27.19 31.77 22.78
C ARG A 420 27.27 31.35 24.25
N ARG A 421 27.20 30.06 24.57
CA ARG A 421 27.35 29.56 25.95
C ARG A 421 28.77 29.69 26.52
N ARG A 422 29.81 29.83 25.69
CA ARG A 422 31.19 30.03 26.15
C ARG A 422 31.57 31.50 26.36
N GLY A 423 30.69 32.44 25.98
CA GLY A 423 30.92 33.89 26.14
C GLY A 423 30.40 34.49 27.45
N HIS A 424 29.62 33.75 28.25
CA HIS A 424 29.16 34.24 29.56
C HIS A 424 30.08 33.70 30.66
N LYS A 425 31.16 34.43 30.94
CA LYS A 425 31.79 34.33 32.26
C LYS A 425 30.84 35.00 33.26
N PRO A 426 30.42 34.33 34.35
CA PRO A 426 29.77 35.03 35.43
C PRO A 426 30.77 36.03 36.01
N GLY A 427 30.43 37.31 35.93
CA GLY A 427 31.12 38.39 36.63
C GLY A 427 30.70 38.44 38.09
#